data_AF-A0A924EQS0-F1
#
_entry.id   AF-A0A924EQS0-F1
#
_cell.length_a   1.000
_cell.length_b   1.000
_cell.length_c   1.000
_cell.angle_alpha   90.00
_cell.angle_beta   90.00
_cell.angle_gamma   90.00
#
_symmetry.space_group_name_H-M   'P 1'
#
loop_
_entity.id
_entity.type
_entity.pdbx_description
1 polymer ?
#
loop_
_entity_poly.entity_id
_entity_poly.type
_entity_poly.pdbx_seq_one_letter_code
_entity_poly.pdbx_strand_id
1 'polypeptide(L)'
;MKNNIRLKSLISISFLIFMFPFLQTCSDKSLKKSPRYEAEFTGFVQDSTNLKIVYNKETKVNDTLWNVIEVSKTEKKKIIKKEKLEKEIWLKKQKKENTHNLYFLAWGNYDEFELRYFKDKTFYIFSNFTIILLLTIIMFIMSFKRKFKQIMIISSINLILIIVATISLCLIGVIENINQIEYGYYLFIVNSILIIIESRKEKTAYNSRFSQLQILW
;
A
#
# COMPACT_ATOMS: atom_id res chain seq x y z
N MET A 1 -8.80 2.42 40.92
CA MET A 1 -8.89 1.49 39.77
C MET A 1 -8.00 2.03 38.64
N LYS A 2 -6.81 1.46 38.38
CA LYS A 2 -5.95 1.95 37.27
C LYS A 2 -6.62 1.51 35.97
N ASN A 3 -7.28 2.44 35.28
CA ASN A 3 -7.96 2.13 34.02
C ASN A 3 -6.90 1.67 33.00
N ASN A 4 -7.20 0.60 32.27
CA ASN A 4 -6.38 0.03 31.19
C ASN A 4 -6.38 0.93 29.93
N ILE A 5 -6.29 2.24 30.13
CA ILE A 5 -6.38 3.29 29.10
C ILE A 5 -5.29 3.11 28.06
N ARG A 6 -4.08 2.74 28.47
CA ARG A 6 -2.96 2.50 27.54
C ARG A 6 -3.27 1.40 26.53
N LEU A 7 -3.71 0.24 27.02
CA LEU A 7 -4.07 -0.88 26.15
C LEU A 7 -5.23 -0.51 25.21
N LYS A 8 -6.26 0.15 25.73
CA LYS A 8 -7.39 0.64 24.93
C LYS A 8 -6.93 1.62 23.85
N SER A 9 -6.08 2.57 24.22
CA SER A 9 -5.50 3.56 23.29
C SER A 9 -4.69 2.88 22.19
N LEU A 10 -3.85 1.89 22.52
CA LEU A 10 -3.06 1.16 21.52
C LEU A 10 -3.97 0.42 20.53
N ILE A 11 -5.02 -0.24 21.01
CA ILE A 11 -5.99 -0.91 20.14
C ILE A 11 -6.75 0.13 19.28
N SER A 12 -7.13 1.28 19.85
CA SER A 12 -7.75 2.37 19.11
C SER A 12 -6.83 2.94 18.02
N ILE A 13 -5.53 3.08 18.32
CA ILE A 13 -4.52 3.52 17.36
C ILE A 13 -4.42 2.57 16.16
N SER A 14 -4.66 1.27 16.33
CA SER A 14 -4.70 0.34 15.19
C SER A 14 -5.70 0.76 14.11
N PHE A 15 -6.89 1.25 14.50
CA PHE A 15 -7.89 1.72 13.52
C PHE A 15 -7.43 2.97 12.77
N LEU A 16 -6.69 3.87 13.44
CA LEU A 16 -6.07 5.02 12.78
C LEU A 16 -4.98 4.56 11.81
N ILE A 17 -4.15 3.59 12.23
CA ILE A 17 -3.10 3.03 11.38
C ILE A 17 -3.69 2.40 10.11
N PHE A 18 -4.86 1.78 10.19
CA PHE A 18 -5.53 1.18 9.03
C PHE A 18 -5.93 2.18 7.94
N MET A 19 -6.00 3.49 8.26
CA MET A 19 -6.22 4.54 7.26
C MET A 19 -4.95 4.91 6.49
N PHE A 20 -3.77 4.60 7.04
CA PHE A 20 -2.50 4.91 6.40
C PHE A 20 -2.21 3.95 5.23
N PRO A 21 -1.40 4.40 4.25
CA PRO A 21 -0.93 3.55 3.16
C PRO A 21 -0.25 2.31 3.73
N PHE A 22 -0.70 1.16 3.27
CA PHE A 22 -0.31 -0.14 3.81
C PHE A 22 0.53 -0.90 2.79
N LEU A 23 0.03 -1.05 1.57
CA LEU A 23 0.71 -1.74 0.47
C LEU A 23 0.48 -1.01 -0.85
N GLN A 24 1.53 -0.93 -1.67
CA GLN A 24 1.47 -0.43 -3.04
C GLN A 24 1.45 -1.60 -4.02
N THR A 25 0.30 -1.94 -4.58
CA THR A 25 0.20 -3.07 -5.52
C THR A 25 0.66 -2.67 -6.92
N CYS A 26 1.10 -3.63 -7.72
CA CYS A 26 1.20 -3.43 -9.17
C CYS A 26 -0.13 -3.85 -9.80
N SER A 27 -0.88 -2.91 -10.38
CA SER A 27 -1.92 -3.30 -11.34
C SER A 27 -1.26 -3.43 -12.72
N ASP A 28 -1.25 -4.61 -13.33
CA ASP A 28 -0.77 -4.80 -14.72
C ASP A 28 -1.41 -3.83 -15.73
N LYS A 29 -2.60 -3.30 -15.40
CA LYS A 29 -3.30 -2.26 -16.18
C LYS A 29 -2.54 -0.92 -16.21
N SER A 30 -1.73 -0.61 -15.20
CA SER A 30 -0.95 0.63 -15.09
C SER A 30 0.31 0.62 -15.95
N LEU A 31 1.01 -0.52 -16.04
CA LEU A 31 2.20 -0.67 -16.87
C LEU A 31 1.87 -0.78 -18.37
N LYS A 32 0.74 -1.41 -18.73
CA LYS A 32 0.23 -1.43 -20.12
C LYS A 32 -0.15 -0.05 -20.67
N LYS A 33 -0.34 0.95 -19.80
CA LYS A 33 -0.63 2.34 -20.14
C LYS A 33 0.55 3.28 -19.88
N SER A 34 1.79 2.78 -19.84
CA SER A 34 2.93 3.68 -20.06
C SER A 34 2.63 4.42 -21.36
N PRO A 35 2.56 5.76 -21.38
CA PRO A 35 2.62 6.47 -22.64
C PRO A 35 3.90 5.99 -23.29
N ARG A 36 3.78 5.29 -24.43
CA ARG A 36 4.90 5.20 -25.35
C ARG A 36 5.12 6.64 -25.76
N TYR A 37 6.04 7.32 -25.08
CA TYR A 37 6.65 8.51 -25.63
C TYR A 37 7.60 8.04 -26.73
N GLU A 38 7.02 7.48 -27.80
CA GLU A 38 7.68 7.40 -29.09
C GLU A 38 7.69 8.84 -29.60
N ALA A 39 8.69 9.60 -29.16
CA ALA A 39 9.07 10.78 -29.90
C ALA A 39 9.74 10.29 -31.19
N GLU A 40 8.94 9.92 -32.18
CA GLU A 40 9.45 9.78 -33.54
C GLU A 40 9.75 11.20 -34.03
N PHE A 41 11.03 11.56 -33.96
CA PHE A 41 11.52 12.86 -34.41
C PHE A 41 11.36 12.93 -35.94
N THR A 42 10.44 13.77 -36.41
CA THR A 42 10.16 13.95 -37.84
C THR A 42 10.70 15.27 -38.41
N GLY A 43 11.79 15.78 -37.84
CA GLY A 43 12.59 16.86 -38.45
C GLY A 43 12.11 18.29 -38.19
N PHE A 44 12.88 19.25 -38.72
CA PHE A 44 12.59 20.69 -38.65
C PHE A 44 12.24 21.23 -40.05
N VAL A 45 11.27 22.14 -40.13
CA VAL A 45 11.07 22.99 -41.32
C VAL A 45 11.75 24.33 -41.06
N GLN A 46 12.79 24.61 -41.83
CA GLN A 46 13.49 25.90 -41.79
C GLN A 46 12.74 26.88 -42.70
N ASP A 47 12.24 27.98 -42.12
CA ASP A 47 11.89 29.15 -42.91
C ASP A 47 12.81 30.32 -42.54
N SER A 48 13.10 31.13 -43.55
CA SER A 48 14.31 31.95 -43.75
C SER A 48 14.70 32.96 -42.65
N THR A 49 13.93 33.11 -41.57
CA THR A 49 14.28 34.06 -40.50
C THR A 49 13.92 33.65 -39.06
N ASN A 50 13.21 32.55 -38.80
CA ASN A 50 12.92 32.12 -37.41
C ASN A 50 12.68 30.61 -37.29
N LEU A 51 13.35 29.97 -36.32
CA LEU A 51 13.16 28.56 -36.00
C LEU A 51 11.85 28.40 -35.20
N LYS A 52 10.77 27.98 -35.88
CA LYS A 52 9.47 27.77 -35.24
C LYS A 52 9.22 26.29 -35.04
N ILE A 53 9.06 25.87 -33.78
CA ILE A 53 8.72 24.49 -33.43
C ILE A 53 7.23 24.28 -33.70
N VAL A 54 6.89 23.42 -34.66
CA VAL A 54 5.50 23.01 -34.94
C VAL A 54 5.31 21.58 -34.43
N TYR A 55 4.33 21.39 -33.55
CA TYR A 55 3.80 20.07 -33.21
C TYR A 55 2.48 19.92 -33.97
N ASN A 56 2.29 18.87 -34.77
CA ASN A 56 0.97 18.60 -35.30
C ASN A 56 0.51 17.16 -35.08
N LYS A 57 -0.78 17.08 -34.74
CA LYS A 57 -1.60 15.89 -34.59
C LYS A 57 -1.91 15.34 -36.00
N GLU A 58 -1.80 14.03 -36.15
CA GLU A 58 -1.88 13.23 -37.39
C GLU A 58 -2.64 13.84 -38.58
N THR A 59 -1.99 13.86 -39.75
CA THR A 59 -2.65 13.65 -41.06
C THR A 59 -1.67 13.03 -42.05
N LYS A 60 -2.08 11.90 -42.66
CA LYS A 60 -1.42 11.20 -43.78
C LYS A 60 -1.05 12.15 -44.91
N VAL A 61 0.21 12.20 -45.34
CA VAL A 61 0.61 12.65 -46.70
C VAL A 61 1.90 11.92 -47.13
N ASN A 62 1.91 11.50 -48.40
CA ASN A 62 2.94 10.74 -49.12
C ASN A 62 4.31 11.46 -49.26
N ASP A 63 5.36 10.64 -49.44
CA ASP A 63 6.66 10.88 -50.08
C ASP A 63 7.38 12.22 -49.82
N THR A 64 8.30 12.23 -48.84
CA THR A 64 9.46 13.14 -48.87
C THR A 64 10.72 12.52 -48.24
N LEU A 65 11.84 12.75 -48.93
CA LEU A 65 13.23 12.41 -48.58
C LEU A 65 13.63 13.01 -47.23
N TRP A 66 14.16 12.21 -46.31
CA TRP A 66 14.59 12.69 -44.98
C TRP A 66 16.00 13.30 -45.03
N ASN A 67 16.09 14.63 -44.88
CA ASN A 67 17.34 15.31 -44.54
C ASN A 67 17.56 15.22 -43.02
N VAL A 68 18.58 14.46 -42.61
CA VAL A 68 18.97 14.30 -41.21
C VAL A 68 19.82 15.52 -40.79
N ILE A 69 19.23 16.43 -40.01
CA ILE A 69 19.97 17.52 -39.39
C ILE A 69 20.43 17.05 -38.00
N GLU A 70 21.74 17.09 -37.77
CA GLU A 70 22.35 16.64 -36.52
C GLU A 70 22.08 17.63 -35.38
N VAL A 71 21.17 17.27 -34.48
CA VAL A 71 20.81 18.11 -33.32
C VAL A 71 22.02 18.29 -32.39
N SER A 72 22.22 19.52 -31.91
CA SER A 72 23.31 19.87 -30.99
C SER A 72 23.28 18.98 -29.73
N LYS A 73 24.47 18.59 -29.23
CA LYS A 73 24.59 17.78 -28.00
C LYS A 73 23.86 18.41 -26.80
N THR A 74 23.68 19.72 -26.79
CA THR A 74 23.06 20.49 -25.70
C THR A 74 21.53 20.36 -25.71
N GLU A 75 20.89 20.37 -26.88
CA GLU A 75 19.45 20.17 -27.00
C GLU A 75 19.04 18.72 -26.77
N LYS A 76 19.81 17.76 -27.28
CA LYS A 76 19.61 16.33 -26.97
C LYS A 76 19.58 16.09 -25.45
N LYS A 77 20.49 16.72 -24.71
CA LYS A 77 20.52 16.63 -23.23
C LYS A 77 19.29 17.26 -22.56
N LYS A 78 18.75 18.37 -23.08
CA LYS A 78 17.53 19.02 -22.54
C LYS A 78 16.30 18.14 -22.73
N ILE A 79 16.16 17.51 -23.90
CA ILE A 79 15.04 16.60 -24.22
C ILE A 79 15.06 15.38 -23.30
N ILE A 80 16.21 14.70 -23.19
CA ILE A 80 16.38 13.53 -22.30
C ILE A 80 16.06 13.90 -20.84
N LYS A 81 16.44 15.11 -20.39
CA LYS A 81 16.16 15.56 -19.02
C LYS A 81 14.66 15.80 -18.79
N LYS A 82 13.95 16.35 -19.78
CA LYS A 82 12.50 16.57 -19.73
C LYS A 82 11.73 15.25 -19.70
N GLU A 83 12.10 14.30 -20.56
CA GLU A 83 11.50 12.95 -20.60
C GLU A 83 11.70 12.19 -19.29
N LYS A 84 12.91 12.25 -18.71
CA LYS A 84 13.17 11.65 -17.39
C LYS A 84 12.26 12.23 -16.32
N LEU A 85 12.09 13.55 -16.31
CA LEU A 85 11.23 14.25 -15.34
C LEU A 85 9.76 13.86 -15.51
N GLU A 86 9.25 13.82 -16.74
CA GLU A 86 7.87 13.43 -17.03
C GLU A 86 7.60 11.96 -16.69
N LYS A 87 8.56 11.07 -16.95
CA LYS A 87 8.50 9.66 -16.53
C LYS A 87 8.48 9.53 -15.02
N GLU A 88 9.30 10.29 -14.29
CA GLU A 88 9.29 10.30 -12.82
C GLU A 88 7.96 10.80 -12.25
N ILE A 89 7.37 11.85 -12.84
CA ILE A 89 6.05 12.37 -12.44
C ILE A 89 4.96 11.31 -12.69
N TRP A 90 4.98 10.67 -13.85
CA TRP A 90 4.03 9.60 -14.18
C TRP A 90 4.16 8.41 -13.23
N LEU A 91 5.39 7.96 -12.97
CA LEU A 91 5.66 6.89 -12.01
C LEU A 91 5.15 7.25 -10.61
N LYS A 92 5.42 8.47 -10.12
CA LYS A 92 4.91 8.92 -8.81
C LYS A 92 3.38 8.92 -8.76
N LYS A 93 2.71 9.32 -9.85
CA LYS A 93 1.25 9.29 -9.95
C LYS A 93 0.70 7.86 -9.88
N GLN A 94 1.29 6.95 -10.66
CA GLN A 94 0.88 5.53 -10.65
C GLN A 94 1.14 4.85 -9.31
N LYS A 95 2.26 5.16 -8.64
CA LYS A 95 2.52 4.69 -7.28
C LYS A 95 1.39 5.08 -6.34
N LYS A 96 1.02 6.37 -6.32
CA LYS A 96 -0.04 6.90 -5.46
C LYS A 96 -1.41 6.30 -5.75
N GLU A 97 -1.74 6.07 -7.02
CA GLU A 97 -3.03 5.49 -7.44
C GLU A 97 -3.15 4.00 -7.03
N ASN A 98 -2.04 3.28 -6.95
CA ASN A 98 -2.00 1.87 -6.54
C ASN A 98 -1.57 1.65 -5.08
N THR A 99 -1.45 2.72 -4.28
CA THR A 99 -1.22 2.59 -2.84
C THR A 99 -2.56 2.40 -2.12
N HIS A 100 -2.70 1.27 -1.46
CA HIS A 100 -3.91 0.92 -0.73
C HIS A 100 -3.68 0.91 0.78
N ASN A 101 -4.66 1.42 1.52
CA ASN A 101 -4.72 1.31 2.97
C ASN A 101 -5.37 -0.04 3.39
N LEU A 102 -5.33 -0.38 4.68
CA LEU A 102 -5.81 -1.69 5.11
C LEU A 102 -7.33 -1.85 4.93
N TYR A 103 -8.12 -0.77 5.07
CA TYR A 103 -9.56 -0.82 4.81
C TYR A 103 -9.86 -1.20 3.35
N PHE A 104 -9.15 -0.60 2.40
CA PHE A 104 -9.28 -0.95 0.99
C PHE A 104 -8.87 -2.40 0.76
N LEU A 105 -7.74 -2.85 1.32
CA LEU A 105 -7.30 -4.24 1.19
C LEU A 105 -8.29 -5.24 1.80
N ALA A 106 -8.98 -4.85 2.87
CA ALA A 106 -9.95 -5.67 3.59
C ALA A 106 -11.32 -5.74 2.91
N TRP A 107 -11.73 -4.74 2.12
CA TRP A 107 -13.07 -4.66 1.55
C TRP A 107 -13.12 -4.62 0.01
N GLY A 108 -12.04 -4.19 -0.66
CA GLY A 108 -12.03 -3.89 -2.09
C GLY A 108 -12.29 -5.08 -3.03
N ASN A 109 -12.27 -6.33 -2.53
CA ASN A 109 -12.59 -7.51 -3.32
C ASN A 109 -14.05 -7.98 -3.15
N TYR A 110 -14.86 -7.27 -2.36
CA TYR A 110 -16.25 -7.68 -2.06
C TYR A 110 -17.32 -6.85 -2.79
N ASP A 111 -16.96 -5.74 -3.42
CA ASP A 111 -17.92 -4.85 -4.10
C ASP A 111 -18.62 -5.52 -5.30
N GLU A 112 -17.96 -6.46 -5.97
CA GLU A 112 -18.52 -7.26 -7.08
C GLU A 112 -18.48 -8.76 -6.77
N PHE A 113 -18.83 -9.16 -5.55
CA PHE A 113 -18.67 -10.55 -5.11
C PHE A 113 -19.44 -11.56 -5.98
N GLU A 114 -18.68 -12.40 -6.69
CA GLU A 114 -19.15 -13.58 -7.40
C GLU A 114 -18.59 -14.89 -6.81
N LEU A 115 -19.34 -15.99 -6.90
CA LEU A 115 -18.89 -17.32 -6.46
C LEU A 115 -17.59 -17.79 -7.15
N ARG A 116 -17.24 -17.22 -8.30
CA ARG A 116 -15.99 -17.52 -9.02
C ARG A 116 -14.74 -17.09 -8.24
N TYR A 117 -14.82 -16.10 -7.36
CA TYR A 117 -13.67 -15.63 -6.56
C TYR A 117 -13.19 -16.64 -5.51
N PHE A 118 -14.01 -17.61 -5.11
CA PHE A 118 -13.55 -18.71 -4.27
C PHE A 118 -12.49 -19.59 -4.94
N LYS A 119 -12.28 -19.46 -6.25
CA LYS A 119 -11.16 -20.13 -6.94
C LYS A 119 -9.92 -19.26 -7.03
N ASP A 120 -10.03 -17.96 -6.76
CA ASP A 120 -8.93 -17.01 -6.87
C ASP A 120 -8.08 -17.01 -5.59
N LYS A 121 -6.78 -17.29 -5.73
CA LYS A 121 -5.84 -17.27 -4.60
C LYS A 121 -5.70 -15.87 -4.00
N THR A 122 -5.81 -14.82 -4.81
CA THR A 122 -5.69 -13.43 -4.34
C THR A 122 -6.84 -13.07 -3.40
N PHE A 123 -8.05 -13.57 -3.66
CA PHE A 123 -9.21 -13.38 -2.79
C PHE A 123 -8.93 -13.87 -1.37
N TYR A 124 -8.38 -15.07 -1.20
CA TYR A 124 -8.03 -15.60 0.12
C TYR A 124 -6.96 -14.77 0.82
N ILE A 125 -5.98 -14.24 0.07
CA ILE A 125 -4.96 -13.37 0.65
C ILE A 125 -5.57 -12.06 1.13
N PHE A 126 -6.45 -11.44 0.34
CA PHE A 126 -7.12 -10.22 0.75
C PHE A 126 -8.07 -10.44 1.93
N SER A 127 -8.71 -11.61 2.00
CA SER A 127 -9.55 -11.98 3.14
C SER A 127 -8.79 -12.02 4.47
N ASN A 128 -7.46 -12.23 4.46
CA ASN A 128 -6.64 -12.12 5.67
C ASN A 128 -6.68 -10.69 6.25
N PHE A 129 -6.69 -9.65 5.42
CA PHE A 129 -6.79 -8.27 5.90
C PHE A 129 -8.18 -8.00 6.50
N THR A 130 -9.23 -8.59 5.94
CA THR A 130 -10.59 -8.57 6.53
C THR A 130 -10.61 -9.23 7.90
N ILE A 131 -9.98 -10.41 8.03
CA ILE A 131 -9.88 -11.12 9.31
C ILE A 131 -9.08 -10.29 10.33
N ILE A 132 -7.96 -9.66 9.94
CA ILE A 132 -7.18 -8.77 10.82
C ILE A 132 -8.03 -7.61 11.33
N LEU A 133 -8.82 -6.98 10.47
CA LEU A 133 -9.72 -5.89 10.85
C LEU A 133 -10.76 -6.37 11.87
N LEU A 134 -11.43 -7.50 11.60
CA LEU A 134 -12.43 -8.08 12.50
C LEU A 134 -11.84 -8.48 13.84
N LEU A 135 -10.66 -9.12 13.85
CA LEU A 135 -9.94 -9.48 15.07
C LEU A 135 -9.56 -8.24 15.90
N THR A 136 -9.22 -7.12 15.24
CA THR A 136 -8.93 -5.85 15.92
C THR A 136 -10.19 -5.26 16.57
N ILE A 137 -11.36 -5.36 15.92
CA ILE A 137 -12.66 -4.99 16.51
C ILE A 137 -12.96 -5.86 17.73
N ILE A 138 -12.77 -7.17 17.63
CA ILE A 138 -12.96 -8.10 18.75
C ILE A 138 -12.03 -7.76 19.92
N MET A 139 -10.76 -7.47 19.65
CA MET A 139 -9.80 -7.00 20.67
C MET A 139 -10.30 -5.74 21.37
N PHE A 140 -10.83 -4.77 20.63
CA PHE A 140 -11.37 -3.54 21.20
C PHE A 140 -12.51 -3.84 22.17
N ILE A 141 -13.47 -4.68 21.79
CA ILE A 141 -14.58 -5.11 22.67
C ILE A 141 -14.04 -5.86 23.90
N MET A 142 -13.11 -6.78 23.72
CA MET A 142 -12.49 -7.56 24.80
C MET A 142 -11.71 -6.69 25.80
N SER A 143 -11.19 -5.54 25.36
CA SER A 143 -10.49 -4.59 26.22
C SER A 143 -11.38 -4.00 27.31
N PHE A 144 -12.68 -3.86 27.06
CA PHE A 144 -13.67 -3.44 28.06
C PHE A 144 -14.00 -4.57 29.02
N LYS A 145 -14.08 -5.81 28.52
CA LYS A 145 -14.30 -7.02 29.33
C LYS A 145 -13.05 -7.49 30.10
N ARG A 146 -11.94 -6.75 30.02
CA ARG A 146 -10.64 -7.05 30.67
C ARG A 146 -10.11 -8.46 30.36
N LYS A 147 -10.41 -9.00 29.17
CA LYS A 147 -9.95 -10.33 28.76
C LYS A 147 -8.53 -10.30 28.18
N PHE A 148 -7.55 -9.89 29.00
CA PHE A 148 -6.17 -9.62 28.55
C PHE A 148 -5.47 -10.82 27.90
N LYS A 149 -5.71 -12.04 28.38
CA LYS A 149 -5.17 -13.27 27.75
C LYS A 149 -5.66 -13.43 26.30
N GLN A 150 -6.94 -13.14 26.04
CA GLN A 150 -7.52 -13.25 24.70
C GLN A 150 -6.97 -12.15 23.79
N ILE A 151 -6.87 -10.91 24.27
CA ILE A 151 -6.27 -9.80 23.50
C ILE A 151 -4.85 -10.13 23.08
N MET A 152 -4.04 -10.68 23.99
CA MET A 152 -2.67 -11.10 23.68
C MET A 152 -2.64 -12.18 22.59
N ILE A 153 -3.49 -13.22 22.69
CA ILE A 153 -3.57 -14.29 21.69
C ILE A 153 -4.00 -13.75 20.33
N ILE A 154 -5.06 -12.94 20.30
CA ILE A 154 -5.58 -12.36 19.05
C ILE A 154 -4.55 -11.42 18.41
N SER A 155 -3.86 -10.60 19.21
CA SER A 155 -2.80 -9.73 18.68
C SER A 155 -1.62 -10.51 18.11
N SER A 156 -1.27 -11.66 18.69
CA SER A 156 -0.27 -12.57 18.11
C SER A 156 -0.76 -13.20 16.80
N ILE A 157 -2.03 -13.61 16.73
CA ILE A 157 -2.65 -14.13 15.51
C ILE A 157 -2.64 -13.06 14.41
N ASN A 158 -2.99 -11.82 14.73
CA ASN A 158 -2.94 -10.69 13.78
C ASN A 158 -1.53 -10.48 13.21
N LEU A 159 -0.48 -10.60 14.04
CA LEU A 159 0.91 -10.53 13.59
C LEU A 159 1.31 -11.67 12.66
N ILE A 160 0.83 -12.89 12.93
CA ILE A 160 1.09 -14.03 12.05
C ILE A 160 0.36 -13.85 10.72
N LEU A 161 -0.92 -13.48 10.77
CA LEU A 161 -1.74 -13.26 9.58
C LEU A 161 -1.15 -12.22 8.64
N ILE A 162 -0.68 -11.08 9.17
CA ILE A 162 -0.12 -10.01 8.34
C ILE A 162 1.19 -10.45 7.66
N ILE A 163 2.03 -11.22 8.36
CA ILE A 163 3.27 -11.77 7.80
C ILE A 163 2.94 -12.80 6.70
N VAL A 164 2.03 -13.73 6.98
CA VAL A 164 1.61 -14.76 6.02
C VAL A 164 0.95 -14.15 4.78
N ALA A 165 0.08 -13.14 4.96
CA ALA A 165 -0.54 -12.43 3.85
C ALA A 165 0.52 -11.77 2.96
N THR A 166 1.50 -11.10 3.56
CA THR A 166 2.58 -10.42 2.81
C THR A 166 3.45 -11.40 2.05
N ILE A 167 3.88 -12.49 2.68
CA ILE A 167 4.65 -13.55 2.00
C ILE A 167 3.85 -14.11 0.83
N SER A 168 2.54 -14.33 1.02
CA SER A 168 1.66 -14.85 -0.01
C SER A 168 1.48 -13.87 -1.19
N LEU A 169 1.39 -12.56 -0.93
CA LEU A 169 1.38 -11.53 -1.98
C LEU A 169 2.68 -11.50 -2.78
N CYS A 170 3.84 -11.70 -2.12
CA CYS A 170 5.12 -11.82 -2.79
C CYS A 170 5.20 -13.07 -3.68
N LEU A 171 4.70 -14.22 -3.21
CA LEU A 171 4.73 -15.49 -3.96
C LEU A 171 3.83 -15.47 -5.21
N ILE A 172 2.74 -14.70 -5.20
CA ILE A 172 1.83 -14.55 -6.35
C ILE A 172 2.28 -13.42 -7.30
N GLY A 173 3.29 -12.63 -6.91
CA GLY A 173 3.80 -11.52 -7.73
C GLY A 173 2.93 -10.26 -7.70
N VAL A 174 1.98 -10.16 -6.75
CA VAL A 174 1.22 -8.91 -6.53
C VAL A 174 2.14 -7.82 -5.96
N ILE A 175 3.10 -8.25 -5.13
CA ILE A 175 4.21 -7.44 -4.63
C ILE A 175 5.49 -8.03 -5.21
N GLU A 176 6.16 -7.29 -6.08
CA GLU A 176 7.43 -7.67 -6.69
C GLU A 176 8.62 -7.16 -5.87
N ASN A 177 8.45 -6.04 -5.15
CA ASN A 177 9.53 -5.37 -4.44
C ASN A 177 9.11 -5.02 -3.01
N ILE A 178 9.99 -5.27 -2.03
CA ILE A 178 9.78 -4.91 -0.62
C ILE A 178 9.50 -3.41 -0.44
N ASN A 179 10.01 -2.56 -1.33
CA ASN A 179 9.74 -1.12 -1.35
C ASN A 179 8.25 -0.76 -1.60
N GLN A 180 7.41 -1.75 -1.93
CA GLN A 180 5.95 -1.60 -2.05
C GLN A 180 5.23 -1.75 -0.70
N ILE A 181 5.94 -2.16 0.35
CA ILE A 181 5.39 -2.18 1.71
C ILE A 181 5.53 -0.78 2.29
N GLU A 182 4.41 -0.17 2.64
CA GLU A 182 4.36 1.22 3.10
C GLU A 182 4.40 1.32 4.63
N TYR A 183 4.62 2.53 5.14
CA TYR A 183 4.83 2.77 6.57
C TYR A 183 3.67 2.31 7.48
N GLY A 184 2.42 2.31 6.99
CA GLY A 184 1.26 1.83 7.75
C GLY A 184 1.39 0.37 8.17
N TYR A 185 2.01 -0.46 7.32
CA TYR A 185 2.32 -1.86 7.63
C TYR A 185 3.24 -1.99 8.84
N TYR A 186 4.37 -1.28 8.81
CA TYR A 186 5.37 -1.33 9.88
C TYR A 186 4.82 -0.74 11.19
N LEU A 187 4.05 0.34 11.11
CA LEU A 187 3.36 0.91 12.27
C LEU A 187 2.42 -0.11 12.92
N PHE A 188 1.67 -0.88 12.12
CA PHE A 188 0.77 -1.89 12.65
C PHE A 188 1.51 -3.04 13.32
N ILE A 189 2.65 -3.49 12.77
CA ILE A 189 3.50 -4.50 13.41
C ILE A 189 4.00 -4.01 14.78
N VAL A 190 4.59 -2.81 14.82
CA VAL A 190 5.09 -2.24 16.07
C VAL A 190 3.96 -2.06 17.08
N ASN A 191 2.82 -1.53 16.66
CA ASN A 191 1.66 -1.36 17.52
C ASN A 191 1.14 -2.70 18.05
N SER A 192 1.11 -3.75 17.23
CA SER A 192 0.73 -5.11 17.64
C SER A 192 1.69 -5.68 18.69
N ILE A 193 3.00 -5.46 18.55
CA ILE A 193 3.99 -5.86 19.57
C ILE A 193 3.73 -5.11 20.88
N LEU A 194 3.47 -3.80 20.83
CA LEU A 194 3.15 -3.00 22.01
C LEU A 194 1.86 -3.48 22.70
N ILE A 195 0.82 -3.83 21.94
CA ILE A 195 -0.42 -4.41 22.46
C ILE A 195 -0.14 -5.72 23.19
N ILE A 196 0.70 -6.60 22.64
CA ILE A 196 1.09 -7.87 23.29
C ILE A 196 1.80 -7.59 24.62
N ILE A 197 2.79 -6.71 24.62
CA ILE A 197 3.56 -6.36 25.82
C ILE A 197 2.64 -5.76 26.89
N GLU A 198 1.81 -4.80 26.53
CA GLU A 198 0.92 -4.13 27.48
C GLU A 198 -0.19 -5.07 27.99
N SER A 199 -0.70 -5.96 27.13
CA SER A 199 -1.65 -7.00 27.54
C SER A 199 -1.05 -7.97 28.55
N ARG A 200 0.23 -8.33 28.41
CA ARG A 200 0.95 -9.16 29.39
C ARG A 200 1.07 -8.46 30.73
N LYS A 201 1.47 -7.18 30.73
CA LYS A 201 1.59 -6.37 31.95
C LYS A 201 0.25 -6.25 32.70
N GLU A 202 -0.82 -5.92 31.98
CA GLU A 202 -2.16 -5.80 32.56
C GLU A 202 -2.67 -7.14 33.11
N LYS A 203 -2.40 -8.26 32.44
CA LYS A 203 -2.74 -9.60 32.94
C LYS A 203 -2.05 -9.90 34.28
N THR A 204 -0.74 -9.66 34.37
CA THR A 204 0.02 -9.90 35.61
C THR A 204 -0.46 -9.02 36.75
N ALA A 205 -0.69 -7.73 36.49
CA ALA A 205 -1.21 -6.78 37.48
C ALA A 205 -2.65 -7.09 37.93
N TYR A 206 -3.48 -7.64 37.04
CA TYR A 206 -4.83 -8.08 37.38
C TYR A 206 -4.81 -9.31 38.30
N ASN A 207 -4.00 -10.30 37.95
CA ASN A 207 -3.88 -11.53 38.74
C ASN A 207 -3.35 -11.27 40.16
N SER A 208 -2.34 -10.41 40.33
CA SER A 208 -1.77 -10.10 41.65
C SER A 208 -2.74 -9.38 42.59
N ARG A 209 -3.59 -8.49 42.05
CA ARG A 209 -4.66 -7.84 42.82
C ARG A 209 -5.75 -8.82 43.23
N PHE A 210 -6.11 -9.73 42.33
CA PHE A 210 -7.11 -10.74 42.62
C PHE A 210 -6.65 -11.68 43.74
N SER A 211 -5.37 -12.11 43.73
CA SER A 211 -4.82 -12.93 44.82
C SER A 211 -4.75 -12.19 46.17
N GLN A 212 -4.45 -10.87 46.17
CA GLN A 212 -4.48 -10.08 47.42
C GLN A 212 -5.89 -9.99 48.01
N LEU A 213 -6.91 -9.85 47.17
CA LEU A 213 -8.30 -9.80 47.63
C LEU A 213 -8.77 -11.13 48.23
N GLN A 214 -8.24 -12.27 47.77
CA GLN A 214 -8.54 -13.59 48.33
C GLN A 214 -7.86 -13.87 49.67
N ILE A 215 -6.80 -13.13 50.03
CA ILE A 215 -6.11 -13.27 51.33
C ILE A 215 -6.77 -12.42 52.42
N LEU A 216 -7.55 -11.40 52.02
CA LEU A 216 -8.21 -10.45 52.92
C LEU A 216 -9.66 -10.85 53.31
N TRP A 217 -10.12 -12.03 52.87
CA TRP A 217 -11.41 -12.64 53.17
C TRP A 217 -11.21 -14.07 53.63
#